data_AF-A0A6G3XXP1-F1
#
_entry.id   AF-A0A6G3XXP1-F1
#
_cell.length_a   1.000
_cell.length_b   1.000
_cell.length_c   1.000
_cell.angle_alpha   90.00
_cell.angle_beta   90.00
_cell.angle_gamma   90.00
#
_symmetry.space_group_name_H-M   'P 1'
#
loop_
_entity.id
_entity.type
_entity.pdbx_description
1 polymer ?
#
loop_
_entity_poly.entity_id
_entity_poly.type
_entity_poly.pdbx_seq_one_letter_code
_entity_poly.pdbx_strand_id
1 'polypeptide(L)' 'AHAAYESRFGHAFVICLDAFHPSQHVDQVLAGIRARLAHDTDEERAVTAEELRRLARSRIVELVTPDPVR' A
#
# COMPACT_ATOMS: atom_id res chain seq x y z
N ALA A 1 -12.16 8.73 5.84
CA ALA A 1 -11.67 8.20 4.54
C ALA A 1 -11.62 6.68 4.55
N HIS A 2 -10.93 6.03 5.51
CA HIS A 2 -10.87 4.56 5.61
C HIS A 2 -12.24 3.86 5.56
N ALA A 3 -13.18 4.23 6.43
CA ALA A 3 -14.51 3.61 6.44
C ALA A 3 -15.26 3.76 5.10
N ALA A 4 -15.10 4.88 4.40
CA ALA A 4 -15.70 5.09 3.08
C ALA A 4 -15.04 4.22 2.00
N TYR A 5 -13.72 4.04 2.08
CA TYR A 5 -12.98 3.14 1.19
C TYR A 5 -13.39 1.68 1.42
N GLU A 6 -13.40 1.23 2.67
CA GLU A 6 -13.80 -0.14 3.03
C GLU A 6 -15.24 -0.43 2.65
N SER A 7 -16.16 0.52 2.87
CA SER A 7 -17.55 0.38 2.44
C SER A 7 -17.71 0.30 0.91
N ARG A 8 -16.84 0.96 0.14
CA ARG A 8 -16.92 0.98 -1.33
C ARG A 8 -16.30 -0.26 -1.96
N PHE A 9 -15.13 -0.67 -1.48
CA PHE A 9 -14.33 -1.72 -2.12
C PHE A 9 -14.36 -3.06 -1.37
N GLY A 10 -14.83 -3.10 -0.13
CA GLY A 10 -15.01 -4.33 0.65
C GLY A 10 -13.70 -4.93 1.20
N HIS A 11 -12.60 -4.18 1.18
CA HIS A 11 -11.32 -4.57 1.76
C HIS A 11 -10.58 -3.39 2.37
N ALA A 12 -9.59 -3.68 3.21
CA ALA A 12 -8.73 -2.67 3.81
C ALA A 12 -7.93 -1.92 2.73
N PHE A 13 -7.63 -0.65 3.00
CA PHE A 13 -6.72 0.15 2.17
C PHE A 13 -5.30 -0.34 2.38
N VAL A 14 -4.58 -0.61 1.29
CA VAL A 14 -3.19 -1.10 1.32
C VAL A 14 -2.34 -0.26 0.38
N ILE A 15 -1.22 0.26 0.87
CA ILE A 15 -0.23 1.03 0.10
C ILE A 15 1.18 0.63 0.54
N CYS A 16 2.07 0.44 -0.42
CA CYS A 16 3.50 0.27 -0.18
C CYS A 16 4.16 1.64 -0.02
N LEU A 17 4.93 1.81 1.07
CA LEU A 17 5.55 3.08 1.41
C LEU A 17 7.08 3.07 1.26
N ASP A 18 7.65 1.99 0.76
CA ASP A 18 9.10 1.76 0.66
C ASP A 18 9.81 2.80 -0.22
N ALA A 19 9.08 3.43 -1.13
CA ALA A 19 9.61 4.48 -2.02
C ALA A 19 9.59 5.88 -1.39
N PHE A 20 9.06 6.04 -0.16
CA PHE A 20 8.88 7.33 0.49
C PHE A 20 9.64 7.42 1.80
N HIS A 21 10.14 8.62 2.10
CA HIS A 21 10.75 8.87 3.40
C HIS A 21 9.68 8.75 4.52
N PRO A 22 10.03 8.25 5.73
CA PRO A 22 9.07 8.10 6.82
C PRO A 22 8.27 9.36 7.15
N SER A 23 8.90 10.54 7.03
CA SER A 23 8.22 11.82 7.26
C SER A 23 7.11 12.13 6.25
N GLN A 24 7.08 11.44 5.11
CA GLN A 24 6.08 11.62 4.05
C GLN A 24 4.96 10.59 4.14
N HIS A 25 5.09 9.54 4.95
CA HIS A 25 4.18 8.39 4.94
C HIS A 25 2.72 8.78 5.17
N VAL A 26 2.44 9.66 6.12
CA VAL A 26 1.08 10.12 6.41
C VAL A 26 0.48 10.86 5.22
N ASP A 27 1.26 11.75 4.59
CA ASP A 27 0.80 12.50 3.42
C ASP A 27 0.52 11.56 2.23
N GLN A 28 1.36 10.55 2.03
CA GLN A 28 1.18 9.57 0.95
C GLN A 28 -0.04 8.67 1.18
N VAL A 29 -0.29 8.26 2.42
CA VAL A 29 -1.52 7.52 2.77
C VAL A 29 -2.76 8.37 2.48
N LEU A 30 -2.75 9.65 2.90
CA LEU A 30 -3.88 10.55 2.70
C LEU A 30 -4.11 10.89 1.22
N ALA A 31 -3.04 11.12 0.47
CA ALA A 31 -3.13 11.36 -0.98
C ALA A 31 -3.63 10.11 -1.70
N GLY A 32 -3.06 8.95 -1.37
CA GLY A 32 -3.41 7.65 -1.96
C GLY A 32 -4.88 7.29 -1.73
N ILE A 33 -5.38 7.40 -0.50
CA ILE A 33 -6.78 7.05 -0.20
C ILE A 33 -7.77 8.00 -0.88
N ARG A 34 -7.43 9.29 -1.01
CA ARG A 34 -8.29 10.27 -1.70
C ARG A 34 -8.34 10.01 -3.20
N ALA A 35 -7.20 9.72 -3.83
CA ALA A 35 -7.13 9.39 -5.24
C ALA A 35 -7.89 8.09 -5.55
N ARG A 36 -7.61 7.04 -4.78
CA ARG A 36 -8.17 5.69 -5.00
C ARG A 36 -9.66 5.58 -4.71
N LEU A 37 -10.23 6.50 -3.91
CA LEU A 37 -11.69 6.60 -3.76
C LEU A 37 -12.41 6.99 -5.07
N ALA A 38 -11.70 7.54 -6.06
CA ALA A 38 -12.26 7.87 -7.36
C ALA A 38 -12.21 6.70 -8.37
N HIS A 39 -11.42 5.65 -8.10
CA HIS A 39 -11.28 4.50 -8.99
C HIS A 39 -12.58 3.70 -9.10
N ASP A 40 -12.74 3.00 -10.22
CA ASP A 40 -13.68 1.88 -10.29
C ASP A 40 -13.13 0.65 -9.55
N THR A 41 -13.98 -0.36 -9.38
CA THR A 41 -13.64 -1.55 -8.60
C THR A 41 -12.52 -2.38 -9.24
N ASP A 42 -12.45 -2.44 -10.56
CA ASP A 42 -11.48 -3.30 -11.26
C ASP A 42 -10.10 -2.63 -11.32
N GLU A 43 -10.06 -1.32 -11.56
CA GLU A 43 -8.87 -0.49 -11.38
C GLU A 43 -8.32 -0.62 -9.96
N GLU A 44 -9.19 -0.48 -8.95
CA GLU A 44 -8.76 -0.51 -7.56
C GLU A 44 -8.25 -1.89 -7.13
N ARG A 45 -8.83 -2.98 -7.65
CA ARG A 45 -8.34 -4.34 -7.45
C ARG A 45 -6.95 -4.52 -8.06
N ALA A 46 -6.73 -4.03 -9.27
CA ALA A 46 -5.43 -4.12 -9.94
C ALA A 46 -4.34 -3.37 -9.16
N VAL A 47 -4.65 -2.16 -8.71
CA VAL A 47 -3.75 -1.33 -7.88
C VAL A 47 -3.46 -2.02 -6.55
N THR A 48 -4.50 -2.48 -5.84
CA THR A 48 -4.34 -3.16 -4.54
C THR A 48 -3.47 -4.41 -4.66
N ALA A 49 -3.66 -5.20 -5.71
CA ALA A 49 -2.82 -6.37 -5.96
C ALA A 49 -1.34 -5.99 -6.18
N GLU A 50 -1.07 -4.87 -6.85
CA GLU A 50 0.30 -4.38 -7.04
C GLU A 50 0.93 -3.88 -5.75
N GLU A 51 0.19 -3.14 -4.92
CA GLU A 51 0.68 -2.72 -3.61
C GLU A 51 1.02 -3.92 -2.71
N LEU A 52 0.17 -4.96 -2.71
CA LEU A 52 0.44 -6.21 -2.00
C LEU A 52 1.68 -6.93 -2.54
N ARG A 53 1.88 -6.99 -3.85
CA ARG A 53 3.09 -7.58 -4.46
C ARG A 53 4.35 -6.86 -4.01
N ARG A 54 4.32 -5.52 -3.93
CA ARG A 54 5.45 -4.70 -3.48
C ARG A 54 5.77 -4.96 -2.01
N LEU A 55 4.75 -4.96 -1.14
CA LEU A 55 4.92 -5.28 0.27
C LEU A 55 5.46 -6.70 0.49
N ALA A 56 4.92 -7.69 -0.23
CA ALA A 56 5.39 -9.07 -0.15
C ALA A 56 6.84 -9.20 -0.60
N ARG A 57 7.22 -8.53 -1.71
CA ARG A 57 8.61 -8.49 -2.19
C ARG A 57 9.55 -7.90 -1.15
N SER A 58 9.18 -6.77 -0.56
CA SER A 58 9.99 -6.09 0.46
C SER A 58 10.28 -7.00 1.65
N ARG A 59 9.22 -7.62 2.19
CA ARG A 59 9.33 -8.61 3.28
C ARG A 59 10.19 -9.81 2.91
N ILE A 60 10.08 -10.32 1.68
CA ILE A 60 10.93 -11.42 1.21
C ILE A 60 12.39 -10.99 1.16
N VAL A 61 12.69 -9.79 0.65
CA VAL A 61 14.05 -9.24 0.62
C VAL A 61 14.62 -9.10 2.03
N GLU A 62 13.85 -8.57 2.98
CA GLU A 62 14.27 -8.49 4.38
C GLU A 62 14.58 -9.87 4.99
N LEU A 63 13.82 -10.91 4.62
CA LEU A 63 14.00 -12.27 5.14
C LEU A 63 15.18 -13.02 4.50
N VAL A 64 15.49 -12.77 3.24
CA VAL A 64 16.52 -13.52 2.47
C VAL A 64 17.86 -12.81 2.39
N THR A 65 17.90 -11.51 2.66
CA THR A 65 19.16 -10.78 2.73
C THR A 65 19.76 -11.03 4.12
N PRO A 66 20.94 -11.68 4.22
CA PRO A 66 21.56 -11.91 5.52
C PRO A 66 21.77 -10.56 6.20
N ASP A 67 21.36 -10.48 7.46
CA ASP A 67 21.60 -9.31 8.30
C ASP A 67 23.12 -9.08 8.37
N PRO A 68 23.66 -7.96 7.86
CA PRO A 68 25.09 -7.71 7.96
C PRO A 68 25.55 -7.49 9.42
N VAL A 69 24.63 -7.46 10.38
CA VAL A 69 24.89 -7.18 11.80
C VAL A 69 24.54 -8.37 12.72
N ARG A 70 24.17 -9.55 12.20
CA ARG A 70 23.90 -10.74 13.04
C ARG A 70 24.86 -11.90 12.82
#